data_AF-A0A7K3MP88-F1
#
_entry.id   AF-A0A7K3MP88-F1
#
_cell.length_a   1.000
_cell.length_b   1.000
_cell.length_c   1.000
_cell.angle_alpha   90.00
_cell.angle_beta   90.00
_cell.angle_gamma   90.00
#
_symmetry.space_group_name_H-M   'P 1'
#
loop_
_entity.id
_entity.type
_entity.pdbx_description
1 polymer ?
#
loop_
_entity_poly.entity_id
_entity_poly.type
_entity_poly.pdbx_seq_one_letter_code
_entity_poly.pdbx_strand_id
1 'polypeptide(L)'
;MKDNILNLPSDVLGDIFKEIYSEYEKSIRKMFSAPPCEIEITAQQVAKAFDKRGLIEYAPQFYIFATGVFIGIKDRCNPYQEINEWVAAYRMAKEMNVDVSVINPKKAFEYYQQKK
;
A
#
# COMPACT_ATOMS: atom_id res chain seq x y z
N MET A 1 1.79 -29.12 -2.86
CA MET A 1 2.45 -27.93 -2.27
C MET A 1 1.95 -27.76 -0.86
N LYS A 2 2.67 -28.29 0.14
CA LYS A 2 2.27 -28.13 1.55
C LYS A 2 2.67 -26.75 2.11
N ASP A 3 3.72 -26.14 1.57
CA ASP A 3 4.33 -24.94 2.16
C ASP A 3 4.09 -23.70 1.27
N ASN A 4 2.83 -23.39 0.97
CA ASN A 4 2.46 -22.15 0.28
C ASN A 4 1.69 -21.25 1.24
N ILE A 5 2.11 -19.99 1.36
CA ILE A 5 1.48 -18.99 2.23
C ILE A 5 -0.01 -18.77 1.91
N LEU A 6 -0.43 -19.02 0.67
CA LEU A 6 -1.82 -18.93 0.22
C LEU A 6 -2.72 -20.02 0.80
N ASN A 7 -2.14 -21.07 1.38
CA ASN A 7 -2.90 -22.10 2.10
C ASN A 7 -3.24 -21.67 3.54
N LEU A 8 -2.68 -20.57 4.05
CA LEU A 8 -3.00 -20.08 5.37
C LEU A 8 -4.40 -19.45 5.41
N PRO A 9 -5.14 -19.63 6.51
CA PRO A 9 -6.40 -18.93 6.74
C PRO A 9 -6.25 -17.40 6.62
N SER A 10 -7.26 -16.73 6.05
CA SER A 10 -7.19 -15.28 5.80
C SER A 10 -7.13 -14.44 7.08
N ASP A 11 -7.71 -14.92 8.17
CA ASP A 11 -7.62 -14.31 9.50
C ASP A 11 -6.18 -14.35 10.03
N VAL A 12 -5.49 -15.48 9.88
CA VAL A 12 -4.06 -15.62 10.24
C VAL A 12 -3.19 -14.65 9.46
N LEU A 13 -3.37 -14.58 8.13
CA LEU A 13 -2.65 -13.63 7.28
C LEU A 13 -2.99 -12.18 7.64
N GLY A 14 -4.26 -11.91 7.93
CA GLY A 14 -4.74 -10.58 8.32
C GLY A 14 -4.12 -10.11 9.63
N ASP A 15 -3.97 -10.99 10.62
CA ASP A 15 -3.39 -10.64 11.92
C ASP A 15 -1.88 -10.40 11.83
N ILE A 16 -1.16 -11.19 11.03
CA ILE A 16 0.26 -10.96 10.75
C ILE A 16 0.45 -9.62 10.02
N PHE A 17 -0.38 -9.35 9.01
CA PHE A 17 -0.36 -8.08 8.29
C PHE A 17 -0.61 -6.90 9.24
N LYS A 18 -1.63 -6.96 10.10
CA LYS A 18 -1.95 -5.90 11.06
C LYS A 18 -0.78 -5.64 12.02
N GLU A 19 -0.17 -6.68 12.57
CA GLU A 19 0.97 -6.56 13.48
C GLU A 19 2.12 -5.81 12.79
N ILE A 20 2.54 -6.29 11.62
CA ILE A 20 3.65 -5.69 10.87
C ILE A 20 3.28 -4.28 10.41
N TYR A 21 2.10 -4.07 9.81
CA TYR A 21 1.65 -2.77 9.29
C TYR A 21 1.53 -1.70 10.38
N SER A 22 1.08 -2.07 11.58
CA SER A 22 0.88 -1.12 12.69
C SER A 22 2.18 -0.39 13.09
N GLU A 23 3.33 -1.05 12.94
CA GLU A 23 4.64 -0.43 13.21
C GLU A 23 4.99 0.66 12.18
N TYR A 24 4.40 0.59 10.98
CA TYR A 24 4.71 1.47 9.83
C TYR A 24 3.60 2.44 9.45
N GLU A 25 2.42 2.33 10.03
CA GLU A 25 1.25 3.13 9.63
C GLU A 25 1.58 4.63 9.57
N LYS A 26 2.33 5.13 10.57
CA LYS A 26 2.76 6.53 10.61
C LYS A 26 3.67 6.92 9.44
N SER A 27 4.62 6.05 9.06
CA SER A 27 5.54 6.27 7.95
C SER A 27 4.83 6.21 6.60
N ILE A 28 3.92 5.25 6.43
CA ILE A 28 3.08 5.13 5.24
C ILE A 28 2.19 6.36 5.08
N ARG A 29 1.51 6.81 6.14
CA ARG A 29 0.68 8.03 6.10
C ARG A 29 1.51 9.27 5.74
N LYS A 30 2.73 9.39 6.26
CA LYS A 30 3.63 10.50 5.94
C LYS A 30 3.99 10.56 4.46
N MET A 31 4.17 9.41 3.81
CA MET A 31 4.45 9.35 2.36
C MET A 31 3.35 10.00 1.50
N PHE A 32 2.12 10.08 2.01
CA PHE A 32 1.01 10.79 1.37
C PHE A 32 0.85 12.23 1.88
N SER A 33 1.89 12.86 2.43
CA SER A 33 1.79 14.23 2.95
C SER A 33 3.10 15.01 3.02
N ALA A 34 4.26 14.36 2.91
CA ALA A 34 5.58 14.94 3.16
C ALA A 34 6.69 14.17 2.39
N PRO A 35 7.91 14.74 2.19
CA PRO A 35 9.01 14.19 1.37
C PRO A 35 9.61 12.89 1.97
N PRO A 36 10.61 12.21 1.32
CA PRO A 36 10.71 10.76 1.33
C PRO A 36 10.83 10.18 2.73
N CYS A 37 9.87 9.32 3.07
CA CYS A 37 9.84 8.57 4.30
C CYS A 37 10.43 7.19 4.03
N GLU A 38 11.41 6.77 4.83
CA GLU A 38 11.90 5.40 4.78
C GLU A 38 10.79 4.46 5.21
N ILE A 39 10.28 3.70 4.25
CA ILE A 39 9.44 2.55 4.52
C ILE A 39 10.31 1.32 4.37
N GLU A 40 10.65 0.68 5.48
CA GLU A 40 11.44 -0.55 5.46
C GLU A 40 10.88 -1.53 6.46
N ILE A 41 10.14 -2.52 5.95
CA ILE A 41 9.88 -3.76 6.68
C ILE A 41 11.18 -4.55 6.68
N THR A 42 11.69 -4.90 7.87
CA THR A 42 12.88 -5.73 7.97
C THR A 42 12.53 -7.22 7.97
N ALA A 43 13.44 -8.06 7.46
CA ALA A 43 13.29 -9.51 7.53
C ALA A 43 13.12 -10.01 8.97
N GLN A 44 13.75 -9.35 9.96
CA GLN A 44 13.66 -9.71 11.36
C GLN A 44 12.23 -9.55 11.91
N GLN A 45 11.55 -8.45 11.58
CA GLN A 45 10.17 -8.22 12.03
C GLN A 45 9.21 -9.24 11.42
N VAL A 46 9.36 -9.55 10.13
CA VAL A 46 8.55 -10.59 9.48
C VAL A 46 8.82 -11.93 10.13
N ALA A 47 10.07 -12.35 10.27
CA ALA A 47 10.43 -13.61 10.91
C ALA A 47 9.82 -13.71 12.33
N LYS A 48 9.96 -12.66 13.14
CA LYS A 48 9.39 -12.60 14.50
C LYS A 48 7.86 -12.73 14.51
N ALA A 49 7.15 -12.07 13.59
CA ALA A 49 5.70 -12.12 13.53
C ALA A 49 5.18 -13.53 13.17
N PHE A 50 5.87 -14.22 12.27
CA PHE A 50 5.53 -15.59 11.87
C PHE A 50 5.95 -16.64 12.92
N ASP A 51 7.12 -16.48 13.54
CA ASP A 51 7.64 -17.38 14.59
C ASP A 51 6.71 -17.45 15.79
N LYS A 52 6.20 -16.30 16.26
CA LYS A 52 5.20 -16.21 17.34
C LYS A 52 3.95 -17.06 17.13
N ARG A 53 3.66 -17.44 15.88
CA ARG A 53 2.48 -18.20 15.48
C ARG A 53 2.81 -19.63 15.05
N GLY A 54 4.07 -20.05 15.12
CA GLY A 54 4.54 -21.36 14.65
C GLY A 54 4.47 -21.50 13.12
N LEU A 55 4.68 -20.40 12.40
CA LEU A 55 4.52 -20.30 10.94
C LEU A 55 5.80 -19.79 10.24
N ILE A 56 6.96 -19.96 10.87
CA ILE A 56 8.23 -19.39 10.43
C ILE A 56 8.59 -19.78 8.98
N GLU A 57 8.18 -20.96 8.53
CA GLU A 57 8.37 -21.47 7.18
C GLU A 57 7.70 -20.62 6.08
N TYR A 58 6.68 -19.83 6.44
CA TYR A 58 5.98 -18.93 5.51
C TYR A 58 6.56 -17.51 5.48
N ALA A 59 7.40 -17.14 6.45
CA ALA A 59 7.99 -15.80 6.55
C ALA A 59 8.73 -15.34 5.27
N PRO A 60 9.51 -16.20 4.58
CA PRO A 60 10.19 -15.79 3.35
C PRO A 60 9.22 -15.37 2.23
N GLN A 61 8.11 -16.10 2.07
CA GLN A 61 7.12 -15.81 1.02
C GLN A 61 6.46 -14.45 1.25
N PHE A 62 6.10 -14.15 2.51
CA PHE A 62 5.58 -12.84 2.87
C PHE A 62 6.61 -11.73 2.67
N TYR A 63 7.86 -11.93 3.11
CA TYR A 63 8.90 -10.92 3.02
C TYR A 63 9.22 -10.55 1.57
N ILE A 64 9.29 -11.53 0.66
CA ILE A 64 9.47 -11.30 -0.78
C ILE A 64 8.31 -10.47 -1.34
N PHE A 65 7.06 -10.85 -1.03
CA PHE A 65 5.88 -10.11 -1.48
C PHE A 65 5.87 -8.67 -0.97
N ALA A 66 6.05 -8.48 0.34
CA ALA A 66 6.07 -7.16 0.97
C ALA A 66 7.17 -6.28 0.36
N THR A 67 8.38 -6.81 0.19
CA THR A 67 9.51 -6.08 -0.42
C THR A 67 9.17 -5.64 -1.85
N GLY A 68 8.55 -6.51 -2.67
CA GLY A 68 8.11 -6.14 -4.02
C GLY A 68 7.10 -5.00 -4.04
N VAL A 69 6.14 -5.00 -3.10
CA VAL A 69 5.18 -3.89 -2.94
C VAL A 69 5.89 -2.59 -2.55
N PHE A 70 6.82 -2.63 -1.59
CA PHE A 70 7.51 -1.43 -1.12
C PHE A 70 8.50 -0.84 -2.12
N ILE A 71 9.21 -1.67 -2.91
CA ILE A 71 10.10 -1.18 -3.98
C ILE A 71 9.29 -0.33 -4.99
N GLY A 72 8.15 -0.84 -5.46
CA GLY A 72 7.31 -0.10 -6.41
C GLY A 72 6.74 1.22 -5.87
N ILE A 73 6.69 1.37 -4.54
CA ILE A 73 6.31 2.62 -3.89
C ILE A 73 7.51 3.57 -3.76
N LYS A 74 8.70 3.06 -3.38
CA LYS A 74 9.93 3.85 -3.26
C LYS A 74 10.36 4.48 -4.59
N ASP A 75 10.11 3.80 -5.70
CA ASP A 75 10.53 4.26 -7.04
C ASP A 75 9.58 5.33 -7.64
N ARG A 76 8.49 5.70 -6.97
CA ARG A 76 7.55 6.73 -7.46
C ARG A 76 7.98 8.13 -7.00
N CYS A 77 8.13 9.05 -7.96
CA CYS A 77 8.54 10.43 -7.70
C CYS A 77 7.55 11.24 -6.85
N ASN A 78 6.24 10.91 -6.83
CA ASN A 78 5.25 11.60 -5.99
C ASN A 78 3.95 10.77 -5.79
N PRO A 79 3.97 9.74 -4.92
CA PRO A 79 2.80 8.88 -4.67
C PRO A 79 1.58 9.66 -4.13
N TYR A 80 1.81 10.77 -3.42
CA TYR A 80 0.74 11.66 -2.97
C TYR A 80 -0.02 12.30 -4.13
N GLN A 81 0.70 12.89 -5.08
CA GLN A 81 0.06 13.53 -6.22
C GLN A 81 -0.65 12.49 -7.08
N GLU A 82 0.00 11.38 -7.39
CA GLU A 82 -0.58 10.32 -8.21
C GLU A 82 -1.91 9.79 -7.64
N ILE A 83 -1.97 9.50 -6.34
CA ILE A 83 -3.22 9.00 -5.74
C ILE A 83 -4.31 10.07 -5.75
N ASN A 84 -3.95 11.33 -5.49
CA ASN A 84 -4.94 12.41 -5.47
C ASN A 84 -5.45 12.79 -6.86
N GLU A 85 -4.62 12.64 -7.90
CA GLU A 85 -5.05 12.75 -9.29
C GLU A 85 -6.14 11.73 -9.62
N TRP A 86 -5.94 10.47 -9.23
CA TRP A 86 -6.96 9.45 -9.42
C TRP A 86 -8.21 9.68 -8.56
N VAL A 87 -8.06 10.05 -7.29
CA VAL A 87 -9.20 10.41 -6.43
C VAL A 87 -10.03 11.54 -7.04
N ALA A 88 -9.37 12.56 -7.59
CA ALA A 88 -10.03 13.65 -8.31
C ALA A 88 -10.74 13.15 -9.57
N ALA A 89 -10.11 12.26 -10.35
CA ALA A 89 -10.71 11.65 -11.54
C ALA A 89 -12.02 10.92 -11.21
N TYR A 90 -12.00 10.06 -10.19
CA TYR A 90 -13.18 9.32 -9.74
C TYR A 90 -14.28 10.24 -9.21
N ARG A 91 -13.91 11.30 -8.48
CA ARG A 91 -14.88 12.29 -8.01
C ARG A 91 -15.56 13.01 -9.18
N MET A 92 -14.77 13.48 -10.15
CA MET A 92 -15.27 14.15 -11.34
C MET A 92 -16.13 13.22 -12.20
N ALA A 93 -15.70 11.96 -12.41
CA ALA A 93 -16.48 10.96 -13.12
C ALA A 93 -17.88 10.77 -12.50
N LYS A 94 -17.96 10.72 -11.16
CA LYS A 94 -19.21 10.64 -10.42
C LYS A 94 -20.06 11.92 -10.55
N GLU A 95 -19.45 13.10 -10.44
CA GLU A 95 -20.16 14.39 -10.60
C GLU A 95 -20.72 14.57 -12.02
N MET A 96 -20.01 14.07 -13.03
CA MET A 96 -20.39 14.17 -14.45
C MET A 96 -21.21 12.99 -14.96
N ASN A 97 -21.38 11.93 -14.14
CA ASN A 97 -22.01 10.67 -14.53
C ASN A 97 -21.40 10.03 -15.79
N VAL A 98 -20.07 9.95 -15.84
CA VAL A 98 -19.30 9.34 -16.93
C VAL A 98 -18.33 8.28 -16.41
N ASP A 99 -17.79 7.46 -17.30
CA ASP A 99 -16.75 6.49 -16.95
C ASP A 99 -15.42 7.20 -16.59
N VAL A 100 -14.69 6.69 -15.59
CA VAL A 100 -13.43 7.32 -15.15
C VAL A 100 -12.34 7.27 -16.22
N SER A 101 -12.39 6.31 -17.15
CA SER A 101 -11.40 6.17 -18.23
C SER A 101 -11.36 7.35 -19.19
N VAL A 102 -12.43 8.16 -19.26
CA VAL A 102 -12.46 9.38 -20.08
C VAL A 102 -11.98 10.63 -19.33
N ILE A 103 -11.74 10.52 -18.02
CA ILE A 103 -11.27 11.64 -17.19
C ILE A 103 -9.74 11.62 -17.12
N ASN A 104 -9.10 12.74 -17.49
CA ASN A 104 -7.68 12.92 -17.26
C ASN A 104 -7.42 13.21 -15.76
N PRO A 105 -6.70 12.34 -15.03
CA PRO A 105 -6.53 12.48 -13.58
C PRO A 105 -5.84 13.78 -13.15
N LYS A 106 -4.81 14.20 -13.90
CA LYS A 106 -4.08 15.44 -13.64
C LYS A 106 -4.96 16.68 -13.78
N LYS A 107 -5.73 16.77 -14.88
CA LYS A 107 -6.67 17.88 -15.09
C LYS A 107 -7.77 17.91 -14.04
N ALA A 108 -8.27 16.74 -13.63
CA ALA A 108 -9.27 16.66 -12.57
C ALA A 108 -8.70 17.20 -11.24
N PHE A 109 -7.47 16.85 -10.91
CA PHE A 109 -6.79 17.37 -9.72
C PHE A 109 -6.60 18.88 -9.75
N GLU A 110 -6.10 19.41 -10.86
CA GLU A 110 -5.94 20.85 -11.08
C GLU A 110 -7.26 21.61 -10.91
N TYR A 111 -8.37 21.07 -11.46
CA TYR A 111 -9.72 21.64 -11.30
C TYR A 111 -10.12 21.75 -9.82
N TYR A 112 -9.96 20.70 -9.02
CA TYR A 112 -10.34 20.75 -7.59
C TYR A 112 -9.40 21.59 -6.73
N GLN A 113 -8.15 21.82 -7.15
CA GLN A 113 -7.27 22.75 -6.45
C GLN A 113 -7.70 24.21 -6.67
N GLN A 114 -8.21 24.55 -7.86
CA GLN A 114 -8.72 25.88 -8.18
C GLN A 114 -10.12 26.16 -7.61
N LYS A 115 -10.88 25.12 -7.27
CA LYS A 115 -12.21 25.21 -6.67
C LYS A 115 -12.18 25.49 -5.15
N LYS A 116 -11.01 25.36 -4.51
CA LYS A 116 -10.79 25.73 -3.10
C LYS A 116 -10.58 27.23 -2.95
#